data_AF-A0A9D1UMN0-F1
#
_entry.id   AF-A0A9D1UMN0-F1
#
_cell.length_a   1.000
_cell.length_b   1.000
_cell.length_c   1.000
_cell.angle_alpha   90.00
_cell.angle_beta   90.00
_cell.angle_gamma   90.00
#
_symmetry.space_group_name_H-M   'P 1'
#
loop_
_entity.id
_entity.type
_entity.pdbx_description
1 polymer ?
#
loop_
_entity_poly.entity_id
_entity_poly.type
_entity_poly.pdbx_seq_one_letter_code
_entity_poly.pdbx_strand_id
1 'polypeptide(L)'
;AKQALLDEYDSRIDPETDLDRAREVLRELQEKFDEIGFVPRARVREFDEKIGVLESRVADYAEKQWRRTDPEVEARVAQFQAKVDQLRSSAEDAEKAGRAKKAAELREQADQWAEWAATAAQVAED
;
A
#
# COMPACT_ATOMS: atom_id res chain seq x y z
N ALA A 1 20.60 16.25 -25.83
CA ALA A 1 19.81 15.01 -25.93
C ALA A 1 19.47 14.48 -24.54
N LYS A 2 20.38 13.77 -23.83
CA LYS A 2 20.09 13.14 -22.53
C LYS A 2 19.57 14.09 -21.43
N GLN A 3 20.15 15.29 -21.30
CA GLN A 3 19.65 16.28 -20.35
C GLN A 3 18.21 16.72 -20.66
N ALA A 4 17.92 17.08 -21.90
CA ALA A 4 16.58 17.49 -22.33
C ALA A 4 15.55 16.35 -22.17
N LEU A 5 15.97 15.09 -22.38
CA LEU A 5 15.13 13.93 -22.13
C LEU A 5 14.77 13.83 -20.63
N LEU A 6 15.75 13.97 -19.74
CA LEU A 6 15.47 13.97 -18.30
C LEU A 6 14.55 15.11 -17.87
N ASP A 7 14.77 16.32 -18.40
CA ASP A 7 13.94 17.48 -18.08
C ASP A 7 12.48 17.31 -18.55
N GLU A 8 12.28 16.69 -19.73
CA GLU A 8 10.94 16.36 -20.23
C GLU A 8 10.24 15.32 -19.36
N TYR A 9 10.97 14.29 -18.91
CA TYR A 9 10.38 13.14 -18.21
C TYR A 9 10.22 13.36 -16.71
N ASP A 10 11.03 14.19 -16.05
CA ASP A 10 10.93 14.42 -14.60
C ASP A 10 9.53 14.86 -14.18
N SER A 11 8.91 15.77 -14.94
CA SER A 11 7.53 16.23 -14.69
C SER A 11 6.44 15.21 -15.01
N ARG A 12 6.76 14.19 -15.82
CA ARG A 12 5.82 13.13 -16.25
C ARG A 12 5.84 11.93 -15.30
N ILE A 13 6.86 11.82 -14.44
CA ILE A 13 7.01 10.75 -13.46
C ILE A 13 6.49 11.27 -12.12
N ASP A 14 5.17 11.18 -11.97
CA ASP A 14 4.46 11.53 -10.75
C ASP A 14 3.73 10.30 -10.20
N PRO A 15 4.35 9.56 -9.26
CA PRO A 15 3.73 8.39 -8.67
C PRO A 15 2.57 8.72 -7.72
N GLU A 16 2.43 9.98 -7.27
CA GLU A 16 1.32 10.38 -6.40
C GLU A 16 -0.01 10.46 -7.17
N THR A 17 0.05 10.90 -8.44
CA THR A 17 -1.11 10.94 -9.33
C THR A 17 -1.47 9.54 -9.85
N ASP A 18 -0.49 8.79 -10.36
CA ASP A 18 -0.69 7.45 -10.91
C ASP A 18 0.61 6.64 -10.89
N LEU A 19 0.71 5.69 -9.95
CA LEU A 19 1.91 4.87 -9.76
C LEU A 19 2.22 3.97 -10.96
N ASP A 20 1.20 3.38 -11.59
CA ASP A 20 1.42 2.48 -12.71
C ASP A 20 1.86 3.27 -13.94
N ARG A 21 1.24 4.43 -14.18
CA ARG A 21 1.71 5.34 -15.23
C ARG A 21 3.12 5.85 -14.97
N ALA A 22 3.46 6.22 -13.74
CA ALA A 22 4.81 6.68 -13.39
C ALA A 22 5.87 5.60 -13.66
N ARG A 23 5.56 4.32 -13.37
CA ARG A 23 6.43 3.18 -13.69
C ARG A 23 6.62 2.97 -15.19
N GLU A 24 5.55 3.10 -15.97
CA GLU A 24 5.63 3.01 -17.44
C GLU A 24 6.49 4.13 -18.02
N VAL A 25 6.27 5.37 -17.57
CA VAL A 25 7.02 6.54 -18.05
C VAL A 25 8.49 6.46 -17.64
N LEU A 26 8.79 5.95 -16.45
CA LEU A 26 10.17 5.70 -16.01
C LEU A 26 10.86 4.65 -16.91
N ARG A 27 10.17 3.58 -17.29
CA ARG A 27 10.71 2.58 -18.23
C ARG A 27 10.95 3.19 -19.60
N GLU A 28 10.00 3.98 -20.11
CA GLU A 28 10.14 4.70 -21.39
C GLU A 28 11.36 5.65 -21.37
N LEU A 29 11.60 6.33 -20.24
CA LEU A 29 12.79 7.17 -20.04
C LEU A 29 14.07 6.33 -20.15
N GLN A 30 14.16 5.21 -19.44
CA GLN A 30 15.34 4.34 -19.46
C GLN A 30 15.63 3.82 -20.87
N GLU A 31 14.60 3.35 -21.58
CA GLU A 31 14.71 2.87 -22.96
C GLU A 31 15.25 3.98 -23.90
N LYS A 32 14.69 5.19 -23.84
CA LYS A 32 15.14 6.33 -24.65
C LYS A 32 16.52 6.83 -24.23
N PHE A 33 16.85 6.76 -22.96
CA PHE A 33 18.16 7.14 -22.44
C PHE A 33 19.25 6.20 -22.97
N ASP A 34 18.96 4.91 -23.04
CA ASP A 34 19.84 3.89 -23.63
C ASP A 34 19.95 4.05 -25.15
N GLU A 35 18.84 4.34 -25.84
CA GLU A 35 18.83 4.59 -27.29
C GLU A 35 19.73 5.77 -27.70
N ILE A 36 19.80 6.83 -26.90
CA ILE A 36 20.72 7.96 -27.13
C ILE A 36 22.19 7.54 -26.97
N GLY A 37 22.47 6.49 -26.18
CA GLY A 37 23.79 5.89 -26.05
C GLY A 37 24.80 6.72 -25.25
N PHE A 38 25.82 7.28 -25.92
CA PHE A 38 27.02 7.79 -25.27
C PHE A 38 26.76 8.86 -24.19
N VAL A 39 27.40 8.67 -23.02
CA VAL A 39 27.47 9.64 -21.92
C VAL A 39 28.94 10.05 -21.72
N PRO A 40 29.27 11.35 -21.76
CA PRO A 40 30.62 11.80 -21.40
C PRO A 40 30.97 11.37 -19.98
N ARG A 41 32.15 10.78 -19.77
CA ARG A 41 32.60 10.27 -18.46
C ARG A 41 32.46 11.29 -17.32
N ALA A 42 32.69 12.57 -17.61
CA ALA A 42 32.54 13.66 -16.65
C ALA A 42 31.09 13.88 -16.15
N ARG A 43 30.08 13.42 -16.90
CA ARG A 43 28.65 13.58 -16.60
C ARG A 43 27.94 12.27 -16.30
N VAL A 44 28.63 11.12 -16.34
CA VAL A 44 28.05 9.80 -15.99
C VAL A 44 27.40 9.87 -14.62
N ARG A 45 28.17 10.29 -13.61
CA ARG A 45 27.66 10.43 -12.24
C ARG A 45 26.46 11.37 -12.13
N GLU A 46 26.48 12.50 -12.84
CA GLU A 46 25.37 13.45 -12.83
C GLU A 46 24.08 12.81 -13.37
N PHE A 47 24.16 12.06 -14.46
CA PHE A 47 22.99 11.41 -15.03
C PHE A 47 22.52 10.20 -14.23
N ASP A 48 23.44 9.41 -13.69
CA ASP A 48 23.12 8.29 -12.80
C ASP A 48 22.38 8.79 -11.55
N GLU A 49 22.84 9.89 -10.93
CA GLU A 49 22.18 10.52 -9.79
C GLU A 49 20.75 11.00 -10.15
N LYS A 50 20.57 11.62 -11.32
CA LYS A 50 19.24 12.10 -11.76
C LYS A 50 18.26 10.96 -12.02
N ILE A 51 18.71 9.91 -12.70
CA ILE A 51 17.88 8.71 -12.95
C ILE A 51 17.56 8.02 -11.62
N GLY A 52 18.55 7.87 -10.74
CA GLY A 52 18.36 7.27 -9.42
C GLY A 52 17.36 8.02 -8.54
N VAL A 53 17.30 9.35 -8.63
CA VAL A 53 16.28 10.16 -7.94
C VAL A 53 14.87 9.84 -8.45
N LEU A 54 14.69 9.69 -9.76
CA LEU A 54 13.39 9.35 -10.35
C LEU A 54 12.97 7.92 -9.97
N GLU A 55 13.91 6.97 -10.03
CA GLU A 55 13.70 5.59 -9.61
C GLU A 55 13.31 5.51 -8.14
N SER A 56 14.06 6.21 -7.27
CA SER A 56 13.80 6.24 -5.83
C SER A 56 12.44 6.87 -5.53
N ARG A 57 12.05 7.96 -6.21
CA ARG A 57 10.73 8.59 -6.05
C ARG A 57 9.59 7.59 -6.29
N VAL A 58 9.68 6.80 -7.36
CA VAL A 58 8.67 5.78 -7.70
C VAL A 58 8.72 4.62 -6.72
N ALA A 59 9.91 4.15 -6.36
CA ALA A 59 10.09 3.03 -5.42
C ALA A 59 9.58 3.38 -4.02
N ASP A 60 9.96 4.54 -3.48
CA ASP A 60 9.55 5.02 -2.16
C ASP A 60 8.02 5.16 -2.09
N TYR A 61 7.39 5.68 -3.14
CA TYR A 61 5.93 5.78 -3.18
C TYR A 61 5.28 4.40 -3.24
N ALA A 62 5.79 3.50 -4.08
CA ALA A 62 5.29 2.13 -4.14
C ALA A 62 5.41 1.40 -2.80
N GLU A 63 6.53 1.56 -2.10
CA GLU A 63 6.75 0.98 -0.77
C GLU A 63 5.75 1.55 0.24
N LYS A 64 5.51 2.87 0.23
CA LYS A 64 4.49 3.49 1.09
C LYS A 64 3.10 2.93 0.83
N GLN A 65 2.72 2.73 -0.42
CA GLN A 65 1.43 2.11 -0.76
C GLN A 65 1.37 0.65 -0.31
N TRP A 66 2.44 -0.12 -0.54
CA TRP A 66 2.50 -1.52 -0.12
C TRP A 66 2.43 -1.67 1.41
N ARG A 67 3.08 -0.79 2.18
CA ARG A 67 3.01 -0.76 3.64
C ARG A 67 1.60 -0.44 4.16
N ARG A 68 0.87 0.45 3.48
CA ARG A 68 -0.53 0.73 3.82
C ARG A 68 -1.46 -0.44 3.52
N THR A 69 -1.15 -1.18 2.46
CA THR A 69 -1.90 -2.38 2.05
C THR A 69 -1.14 -3.64 2.46
N ASP A 70 -0.47 -3.62 3.63
CA ASP A 70 0.35 -4.75 4.07
C ASP A 70 -0.55 -6.00 4.20
N PRO A 71 -0.33 -7.04 3.38
CA PRO A 71 -1.17 -8.23 3.38
C PRO A 71 -1.24 -8.93 4.73
N GLU A 72 -0.19 -8.82 5.57
CA GLU A 72 -0.20 -9.40 6.92
C GLU A 72 -1.14 -8.63 7.85
N VAL A 73 -1.15 -7.30 7.74
CA VAL A 73 -2.05 -6.44 8.53
C VAL A 73 -3.50 -6.65 8.07
N GLU A 74 -3.75 -6.69 6.76
CA GLU A 74 -5.08 -7.01 6.22
C GLU A 74 -5.57 -8.39 6.68
N ALA A 75 -4.71 -9.42 6.60
CA ALA A 75 -5.05 -10.76 7.05
C ALA A 75 -5.38 -10.79 8.55
N ARG A 76 -4.65 -10.02 9.37
CA ARG A 76 -4.87 -9.93 10.81
C ARG A 76 -6.18 -9.22 11.15
N VAL A 77 -6.51 -8.12 10.46
CA VAL A 77 -7.81 -7.45 10.58
C VAL A 77 -8.94 -8.41 10.21
N ALA A 78 -8.81 -9.13 9.09
CA ALA A 78 -9.80 -10.10 8.64
C ALA A 78 -10.01 -11.24 9.66
N GLN A 79 -8.96 -11.72 10.32
CA GLN A 79 -9.07 -12.73 11.38
C GLN A 79 -9.89 -12.23 12.57
N PHE A 80 -9.68 -10.99 13.01
CA PHE A 80 -10.46 -10.40 14.10
C PHE A 80 -11.92 -10.20 13.70
N GLN A 81 -12.18 -9.68 12.50
CA GLN A 81 -13.54 -9.50 11.98
C GLN A 81 -14.29 -10.85 11.89
N ALA A 82 -13.65 -11.89 11.38
CA ALA A 82 -14.24 -13.23 11.33
C ALA A 82 -14.62 -13.74 12.73
N LYS A 83 -13.81 -13.42 13.76
CA LYS A 83 -14.10 -13.79 15.14
C LYS A 83 -15.32 -13.04 15.70
N VAL A 84 -15.41 -11.73 15.41
CA VAL A 84 -16.56 -10.89 15.78
C VAL A 84 -17.84 -11.44 15.17
N ASP A 85 -17.81 -11.75 13.87
CA ASP A 85 -18.97 -12.29 13.15
C ASP A 85 -19.41 -13.64 13.71
N GLN A 86 -18.46 -14.52 14.01
CA GLN A 86 -18.75 -15.81 14.64
C GLN A 86 -19.44 -15.63 16.01
N LEU A 87 -18.96 -14.70 16.83
CA LEU A 87 -19.52 -14.41 18.15
C LEU A 87 -20.92 -13.80 18.05
N ARG A 88 -21.14 -12.88 17.11
CA ARG A 88 -22.45 -12.27 16.83
C ARG A 88 -23.46 -13.32 16.36
N SER A 89 -23.09 -14.15 15.40
CA SER A 89 -23.94 -15.26 14.94
C SER A 89 -24.30 -16.20 16.10
N SER A 90 -23.32 -16.56 16.93
CA SER A 90 -23.56 -17.41 18.10
C SER A 90 -24.48 -16.75 19.13
N ALA A 91 -24.39 -15.43 19.28
CA ALA A 91 -25.28 -14.67 20.16
C ALA A 91 -26.72 -14.67 19.65
N GLU A 92 -26.92 -14.48 18.35
CA GLU A 92 -28.25 -14.56 17.72
C GLU A 92 -28.88 -15.95 17.88
N ASP A 93 -28.10 -17.01 17.70
CA ASP A 93 -28.59 -18.38 17.89
C ASP A 93 -28.93 -18.66 19.36
N ALA A 94 -28.13 -18.14 20.31
CA ALA A 94 -28.45 -18.23 21.73
C ALA A 94 -29.73 -17.46 22.09
N GLU A 95 -29.96 -16.29 21.48
CA GLU A 95 -31.19 -15.50 21.66
C GLU A 95 -32.42 -16.28 21.16
N LYS A 96 -32.35 -16.83 19.94
CA LYS A 96 -33.42 -17.66 19.36
C LYS A 96 -33.71 -18.91 20.21
N ALA A 97 -32.69 -19.45 20.87
CA ALA A 97 -32.82 -20.57 21.79
C ALA A 97 -33.33 -20.16 23.20
N GLY A 98 -33.69 -18.90 23.43
CA GLY A 98 -34.17 -18.39 24.72
C GLY A 98 -33.08 -18.23 25.78
N ARG A 99 -31.81 -18.26 25.39
CA ARG A 99 -30.64 -18.17 26.29
C ARG A 99 -30.12 -16.73 26.37
N ALA A 100 -30.99 -15.80 26.79
CA ALA A 100 -30.70 -14.35 26.78
C ALA A 100 -29.39 -13.97 27.50
N LYS A 101 -29.09 -14.57 28.66
CA LYS A 101 -27.83 -14.31 29.37
C LYS A 101 -26.61 -14.70 28.52
N LYS A 102 -26.68 -15.85 27.85
CA LYS A 102 -25.57 -16.31 27.01
C LYS A 102 -25.41 -15.45 25.76
N ALA A 103 -26.51 -15.00 25.17
CA ALA A 103 -26.49 -14.07 24.05
C ALA A 103 -25.82 -12.74 24.43
N ALA A 104 -26.14 -12.19 25.60
CA ALA A 104 -25.50 -10.97 26.12
C ALA A 104 -23.99 -11.15 26.30
N GLU A 105 -23.53 -12.24 26.94
CA GLU A 105 -22.11 -12.54 27.12
C GLU A 105 -21.35 -12.68 25.78
N LEU A 106 -21.99 -13.24 24.74
CA LEU A 106 -21.40 -13.41 23.42
C LEU A 106 -21.31 -12.08 22.66
N ARG A 107 -22.31 -11.19 22.82
CA ARG A 107 -22.26 -9.83 22.25
C ARG A 107 -21.15 -9.00 22.88
N GLU A 108 -21.04 -9.03 24.21
CA GLU A 108 -19.98 -8.31 24.92
C GLU A 108 -18.58 -8.78 24.48
N GLN A 109 -18.39 -10.09 24.32
CA GLN A 109 -17.15 -10.61 23.72
C GLN A 109 -16.97 -10.10 22.29
N ALA A 110 -18.01 -10.15 21.45
CA ALA A 110 -17.90 -9.65 20.08
C ALA A 110 -17.48 -8.17 20.03
N ASP A 111 -17.99 -7.34 20.94
CA ASP A 111 -17.64 -5.93 21.02
C ASP A 111 -16.17 -5.72 21.45
N GLN A 112 -15.67 -6.50 22.43
CA GLN A 112 -14.25 -6.49 22.81
C GLN A 112 -13.34 -6.87 21.63
N TRP A 113 -13.71 -7.90 20.87
CA TRP A 113 -12.97 -8.30 19.67
C TRP A 113 -13.09 -7.28 18.53
N ALA A 114 -14.20 -6.53 18.46
CA ALA A 114 -14.38 -5.47 17.47
C ALA A 114 -13.47 -4.26 17.74
N GLU A 115 -13.24 -3.91 19.01
CA GLU A 115 -12.28 -2.87 19.39
C GLU A 115 -10.85 -3.24 18.97
N TRP A 116 -10.47 -4.51 19.10
CA TRP A 116 -9.17 -5.00 18.63
C TRP A 116 -9.06 -4.98 17.10
N ALA A 117 -10.13 -5.34 16.39
CA ALA A 117 -10.18 -5.25 14.93
C ALA A 117 -10.00 -3.80 14.46
N ALA A 118 -10.69 -2.85 15.10
CA ALA A 118 -10.59 -1.43 14.79
C ALA A 118 -9.18 -0.89 15.05
N THR A 119 -8.57 -1.28 16.17
CA THR A 119 -7.19 -0.88 16.48
C THR A 119 -6.19 -1.43 15.45
N ALA A 120 -6.36 -2.69 15.04
CA ALA A 120 -5.52 -3.31 14.01
C ALA A 120 -5.67 -2.65 12.64
N ALA A 121 -6.88 -2.20 12.28
CA ALA A 121 -7.14 -1.45 11.06
C ALA A 121 -6.51 -0.05 11.11
N GLN A 122 -6.57 0.64 12.25
CA GLN A 122 -5.94 1.95 12.41
C GLN A 122 -4.42 1.90 12.17
N VAL A 123 -3.77 0.84 12.65
CA VAL A 123 -2.32 0.60 12.43
C VAL A 123 -1.99 0.32 10.96
N ALA A 124 -2.96 -0.12 10.15
CA ALA A 124 -2.78 -0.30 8.70
C ALA A 124 -2.78 1.04 7.95
N GLU A 125 -3.47 2.04 8.47
CA GLU A 125 -3.66 3.35 7.82
C GLU A 125 -2.50 4.33 8.10
N ASP A 126 -1.80 4.18 9.24
CA ASP A 126 -0.67 5.00 9.70
C ASP A 126 0.70 4.62 9.07
#